data_AF-R1GXX2-F1
#
_entry.id   AF-R1GXX2-F1
#
_cell.length_a   1.000
_cell.length_b   1.000
_cell.length_c   1.000
_cell.angle_alpha   90.00
_cell.angle_beta   90.00
_cell.angle_gamma   90.00
#
_symmetry.space_group_name_H-M   'P 1'
#
loop_
_entity.id
_entity.type
_entity.pdbx_description
1 polymer ?
#
loop_
_entity_poly.entity_id
_entity_poly.type
_entity_poly.pdbx_seq_one_letter_code
_entity_poly.pdbx_strand_id
1 'polypeptide(L)'
;MAFKITYTYKSQAKEIGYSNDKFRSIYDAIAAAEGLDLTAFHAMEAQLAQVCRRDKKSVKDYQENHFKELGFSAITIFRDEE
;
A
#
# COMPACT_ATOMS: atom_id res chain seq x y z
N MET A 1 5.50 -18.29 -5.82
CA MET A 1 4.18 -17.67 -6.01
C MET A 1 4.39 -16.19 -6.26
N ALA A 2 4.13 -15.74 -7.48
CA ALA A 2 4.18 -14.32 -7.81
C ALA A 2 2.80 -13.71 -7.58
N PHE A 3 2.76 -12.52 -7.02
CA PHE A 3 1.56 -11.71 -7.00
C PHE A 3 1.81 -10.49 -7.88
N LYS A 4 0.76 -9.95 -8.47
CA LYS A 4 0.82 -8.70 -9.23
C LYS A 4 -0.13 -7.71 -8.59
N ILE A 5 0.29 -6.47 -8.46
CA ILE A 5 -0.59 -5.40 -7.98
C ILE A 5 -0.84 -4.47 -9.15
N THR A 6 -2.10 -4.22 -9.45
CA THR A 6 -2.52 -3.21 -10.41
C THR A 6 -3.09 -2.02 -9.65
N TYR A 7 -2.74 -0.81 -10.05
CA TYR A 7 -3.29 0.41 -9.47
C TYR A 7 -3.29 1.53 -10.51
N THR A 8 -4.14 2.53 -10.30
CA THR A 8 -4.17 3.74 -11.11
C THR A 8 -3.51 4.87 -10.33
N TYR A 9 -2.43 5.43 -10.87
CA TYR A 9 -1.73 6.57 -10.30
C TYR A 9 -1.65 7.71 -11.32
N LYS A 10 -2.08 8.92 -10.96
CA LYS A 10 -2.08 10.09 -11.87
C LYS A 10 -2.74 9.79 -13.23
N SER A 11 -3.89 9.11 -13.22
CA SER A 11 -4.63 8.67 -14.42
C SER A 11 -3.91 7.66 -15.32
N GLN A 12 -2.84 7.02 -14.83
CA GLN A 12 -2.14 5.94 -15.53
C GLN A 12 -2.34 4.64 -14.77
N ALA A 13 -2.84 3.62 -15.47
CA ALA A 13 -2.89 2.26 -14.95
C ALA A 13 -1.47 1.69 -14.96
N LYS A 14 -1.04 1.18 -13.80
CA LYS A 14 0.27 0.58 -13.58
C LYS A 14 0.11 -0.80 -12.98
N GLU A 15 1.04 -1.68 -13.30
CA GLU A 15 1.15 -3.01 -12.74
C GLU A 15 2.57 -3.22 -12.20
N ILE A 16 2.67 -3.79 -11.01
CA ILE A 16 3.94 -4.11 -10.37
C ILE A 16 3.94 -5.54 -9.84
N GLY A 17 5.12 -6.15 -9.80
CA GLY A 17 5.32 -7.43 -9.14
C GLY A 17 5.30 -7.26 -7.61
N TYR A 18 4.50 -8.08 -6.93
CA TYR A 18 4.44 -8.21 -5.48
C TYR A 18 4.99 -9.55 -5.03
N SER A 19 5.71 -9.51 -3.92
CA SER A 19 6.25 -10.70 -3.25
C SER A 19 6.12 -10.51 -1.75
N ASN A 20 5.30 -11.37 -1.11
CA ASN A 20 5.12 -11.39 0.36
C ASN A 20 6.44 -11.61 1.12
N ASP A 21 7.47 -12.15 0.47
CA ASP A 21 8.81 -12.33 1.03
C ASP A 21 9.55 -10.99 1.19
N LYS A 22 9.36 -10.05 0.25
CA LYS A 22 10.06 -8.76 0.21
C LYS A 22 9.27 -7.62 0.85
N PHE A 23 7.95 -7.67 0.75
CA PHE A 23 7.08 -6.57 1.17
C PHE A 23 6.09 -7.05 2.22
N ARG A 24 5.88 -6.22 3.25
CA ARG A 24 4.93 -6.51 4.34
C ARG A 24 3.48 -6.23 3.97
N SER A 25 3.26 -5.40 2.95
CA SER A 25 1.94 -4.99 2.47
C SER A 25 2.00 -4.56 1.01
N ILE A 26 0.84 -4.55 0.34
CA ILE A 26 0.71 -4.05 -1.03
C ILE A 26 1.12 -2.58 -1.16
N TYR A 27 0.84 -1.78 -0.14
CA TYR A 27 1.16 -0.34 -0.10
C TYR A 27 2.66 -0.07 -0.13
N ASP A 28 3.42 -0.89 0.60
CA ASP A 28 4.88 -0.84 0.65
C ASP A 28 5.49 -1.16 -0.72
N ALA A 29 4.94 -2.16 -1.41
CA ALA A 29 5.35 -2.50 -2.77
C ALA A 29 5.04 -1.38 -3.79
N ILE A 30 3.85 -0.76 -3.70
CA ILE A 30 3.47 0.36 -4.57
C ILE A 30 4.40 1.55 -4.37
N ALA A 31 4.67 1.92 -3.12
CA ALA A 31 5.57 3.02 -2.85
C ALA A 31 7.01 2.74 -3.27
N ALA A 32 7.51 1.53 -3.02
CA ALA A 32 8.85 1.13 -3.48
C ALA A 32 8.96 1.17 -5.02
N ALA A 33 7.91 0.78 -5.74
CA ALA A 33 7.89 0.82 -7.20
C ALA A 33 7.82 2.26 -7.76
N GLU A 34 7.09 3.15 -7.09
CA GLU A 34 6.98 4.56 -7.48
C GLU A 34 8.10 5.44 -6.91
N GLY A 35 8.95 4.91 -6.02
CA GLY A 35 10.01 5.66 -5.33
C GLY A 35 9.47 6.66 -4.30
N LEU A 36 8.31 6.39 -3.71
CA LEU A 36 7.71 7.23 -2.67
C LEU A 36 8.30 6.88 -1.30
N ASP A 37 8.72 7.91 -0.57
CA ASP A 37 9.14 7.74 0.82
C ASP A 37 7.91 7.60 1.72
N LEU A 38 7.70 6.38 2.22
CA LEU A 38 6.68 6.09 3.24
C LEU A 38 7.24 6.19 4.66
N THR A 39 8.45 6.73 4.87
CA THR A 39 9.06 6.76 6.21
C THR A 39 8.20 7.56 7.17
N ALA A 40 7.73 8.75 6.75
CA ALA A 40 6.81 9.57 7.52
C ALA A 40 5.45 8.89 7.75
N PHE A 41 4.95 8.20 6.72
CA PHE A 41 3.71 7.44 6.77
C PHE A 41 3.79 6.30 7.78
N HIS A 42 4.85 5.50 7.76
CA HIS A 42 5.07 4.41 8.71
C HIS A 42 5.24 4.91 10.14
N ALA A 43 5.90 6.06 10.35
CA ALA A 43 6.01 6.66 11.66
C ALA A 43 4.62 7.04 12.22
N MET A 44 3.79 7.68 11.39
CA MET A 44 2.42 8.06 11.77
C MET A 44 1.53 6.83 11.94
N GLU A 45 1.65 5.84 11.06
CA GLU A 45 0.93 4.57 11.12
C GLU A 45 1.28 3.80 12.40
N ALA A 46 2.56 3.73 12.77
CA ALA A 46 3.00 3.07 14.00
C ALA A 46 2.45 3.79 15.24
N GLN A 47 2.41 5.12 15.22
CA GLN A 47 1.80 5.91 16.29
C GLN A 47 0.29 5.64 16.39
N LEU A 48 -0.42 5.64 15.25
CA LEU A 48 -1.83 5.28 15.16
C LEU A 48 -2.09 3.86 15.63
N ALA A 49 -1.27 2.88 15.24
CA ALA A 49 -1.38 1.51 15.70
C ALA A 49 -1.13 1.38 17.21
N GLN A 50 -0.29 2.25 17.78
CA GLN A 50 -0.03 2.30 19.22
C GLN A 50 -1.17 2.97 20.01
N VAL A 51 -1.78 4.03 19.47
CA VAL A 51 -2.90 4.75 20.12
C VAL A 51 -4.21 3.98 19.93
N CYS A 52 -4.46 3.49 18.71
CA CYS A 52 -5.62 2.71 18.30
C CYS A 52 -5.30 1.21 18.28
N ARG A 53 -4.65 0.66 19.33
CA ARG A 53 -4.30 -0.78 19.41
C ARG A 53 -5.46 -1.74 19.19
N ARG A 54 -6.69 -1.33 19.53
CA ARG A 54 -7.92 -2.10 19.29
C ARG A 54 -8.58 -1.83 17.93
N ASP A 55 -8.25 -0.71 17.29
CA ASP A 55 -8.90 -0.20 16.09
C ASP A 55 -7.97 -0.30 14.87
N LYS A 56 -7.86 -1.52 14.34
CA LYS A 56 -7.19 -1.78 13.05
C LYS A 56 -7.90 -1.09 11.87
N LYS A 57 -9.16 -0.68 12.06
CA LYS A 57 -9.93 0.06 11.07
C LYS A 57 -9.36 1.46 10.83
N SER A 58 -8.98 2.17 11.90
CA SER A 58 -8.37 3.50 11.79
C SER A 58 -7.05 3.48 11.05
N VAL A 59 -6.25 2.44 11.28
CA VAL A 59 -4.98 2.24 10.54
C VAL A 59 -5.28 2.04 9.06
N LYS A 60 -6.19 1.14 8.69
CA LYS A 60 -6.58 0.94 7.28
C LYS A 60 -7.13 2.20 6.61
N ASP A 61 -8.04 2.91 7.29
CA ASP A 61 -8.63 4.14 6.77
C ASP A 61 -7.56 5.22 6.51
N TYR A 62 -6.57 5.33 7.40
CA TYR A 62 -5.42 6.21 7.20
C TYR A 62 -4.57 5.80 5.99
N GLN A 63 -4.30 4.50 5.81
CA GLN A 63 -3.59 4.01 4.63
C GLN A 63 -4.37 4.36 3.34
N GLU A 64 -5.66 4.05 3.30
CA GLU A 64 -6.51 4.31 2.13
C GLU A 64 -6.61 5.81 1.82
N ASN A 65 -6.80 6.66 2.83
CA ASN A 65 -6.85 8.11 2.66
C ASN A 65 -5.50 8.68 2.18
N HIS A 66 -4.39 8.27 2.79
CA HIS A 66 -3.07 8.76 2.38
C HIS A 66 -2.76 8.42 0.92
N PHE A 67 -3.00 7.17 0.51
CA PHE A 67 -2.79 6.75 -0.87
C PHE A 67 -3.76 7.45 -1.83
N LYS A 68 -5.00 7.68 -1.41
CA LYS A 68 -5.97 8.45 -2.19
C LYS A 68 -5.55 9.91 -2.37
N GLU A 69 -5.01 10.55 -1.33
CA GLU A 69 -4.46 11.92 -1.41
C GLU A 69 -3.25 12.01 -2.32
N LEU A 70 -2.40 10.99 -2.33
CA LEU A 70 -1.29 10.88 -3.27
C LEU A 70 -1.75 10.70 -4.73
N GLY A 71 -3.01 10.33 -4.96
CA GLY A 71 -3.59 10.12 -6.29
C GLY A 71 -3.60 8.67 -6.74
N PHE A 72 -3.46 7.72 -5.82
CA PHE A 72 -3.66 6.30 -6.08
C PHE A 72 -5.15 5.94 -6.01
N SER A 73 -5.58 5.07 -6.92
CA SER A 73 -6.95 4.58 -7.00
C SER A 73 -6.98 3.18 -7.61
N ALA A 74 -8.08 2.45 -7.41
CA ALA A 74 -8.30 1.11 -7.99
C ALA A 74 -7.17 0.10 -7.70
N ILE A 75 -6.61 0.12 -6.49
CA ILE A 75 -5.54 -0.80 -6.07
C ILE A 75 -6.12 -2.21 -5.94
N THR A 76 -5.65 -3.13 -6.76
CA THR A 76 -6.08 -4.54 -6.78
C THR A 76 -4.86 -5.45 -6.79
N ILE A 77 -4.91 -6.54 -6.03
CA ILE A 77 -3.87 -7.58 -6.02
C ILE A 77 -4.40 -8.84 -6.71
N PHE A 78 -3.60 -9.35 -7.65
CA PHE A 78 -3.80 -10.61 -8.33
C PHE A 78 -2.75 -11.61 -7.87
N ARG A 79 -3.18 -12.86 -7.70
CA ARG A 79 -2.27 -13.98 -7.52
C ARG A 79 -2.00 -14.58 -8.90
N ASP A 80 -0.73 -14.61 -9.29
CA ASP A 80 -0.30 -15.34 -10.47
C ASP A 80 -0.20 -16.82 -10.03
N GLU A 81 -1.30 -17.56 -10.24
CA GLU A 81 -1.32 -19.02 -10.15
C GLU A 81 -0.86 -19.56 -11.52
N GLU A 82 0.45 -19.75 -11.67
CA GLU A 82 0.98 -20.79 -12.56
C GLU A 82 1.02 -22.13 -11.83
#